data_AF-A0A5Y6F169-F1
#
_entry.id   AF-A0A5Y6F169-F1
#
_cell.length_a   1.000
_cell.length_b   1.000
_cell.length_c   1.000
_cell.angle_alpha   90.00
_cell.angle_beta   90.00
_cell.angle_gamma   90.00
#
_symmetry.space_group_name_H-M   'P 1'
#
loop_
_entity.id
_entity.type
_entity.pdbx_description
1 polymer ?
#
loop_
_entity_poly.entity_id
_entity_poly.type
_entity_poly.pdbx_seq_one_letter_code
_entity_poly.pdbx_strand_id
1 'polypeptide(L)'
;GHPATSLIGGQIPGYSCNSAATPLLPYFLSTLDTLVWRTGVPELAYPEALIPGKREVGSQDSKNMWGNVYPRSGFITQQDDYKAGAVIAQRVADIITRSGQVHVYQPLVGHRSPGYWPPEPVSENTGTKNHKWQRLSPSLSQSCVVFPDTGGHVAEDGNYAWALWQPYSCCKRRGQTFLYSTDFS
;
A
#
# COMPACT_ATOMS: atom_id res chain seq x y z
N GLY A 1 -12.45 -4.32 -1.38
CA GLY A 1 -12.97 -5.45 -0.59
C GLY A 1 -12.12 -5.63 0.65
N HIS A 2 -12.72 -6.00 1.78
CA HIS A 2 -11.97 -6.25 3.02
C HIS A 2 -11.70 -7.76 3.16
N PRO A 3 -10.46 -8.21 3.44
CA PRO A 3 -10.15 -9.65 3.51
C PRO A 3 -11.07 -10.41 4.47
N ALA A 4 -11.36 -9.83 5.65
CA ALA A 4 -12.20 -10.48 6.65
C ALA A 4 -13.59 -10.89 6.17
N THR A 5 -14.12 -10.34 5.06
CA THR A 5 -15.43 -10.74 4.54
C THR A 5 -15.46 -12.23 4.21
N SER A 6 -14.36 -12.85 3.78
CA SER A 6 -14.34 -14.30 3.52
C SER A 6 -14.44 -15.15 4.79
N LEU A 7 -14.20 -14.59 5.98
CA LEU A 7 -14.33 -15.28 7.27
C LEU A 7 -15.74 -15.14 7.88
N ILE A 8 -16.47 -14.06 7.58
CA ILE A 8 -17.73 -13.70 8.25
C ILE A 8 -18.98 -13.85 7.38
N GLY A 9 -18.94 -14.69 6.34
CA GLY A 9 -20.10 -14.99 5.49
C GLY A 9 -20.01 -14.49 4.05
N GLY A 10 -18.84 -14.02 3.61
CA GLY A 10 -18.56 -13.60 2.23
C GLY A 10 -18.84 -12.12 1.97
N GLN A 11 -18.51 -11.68 0.75
CA GLN A 11 -18.85 -10.36 0.24
C GLN A 11 -20.35 -10.26 -0.09
N ILE A 12 -20.94 -9.09 0.12
CA ILE A 12 -22.30 -8.79 -0.33
C ILE A 12 -22.25 -8.40 -1.82
N PRO A 13 -22.87 -9.18 -2.74
CA PRO A 13 -22.80 -8.91 -4.17
C PRO A 13 -23.40 -7.55 -4.53
N GLY A 14 -22.61 -6.70 -5.17
CA GLY A 14 -23.02 -5.35 -5.57
C GLY A 14 -22.78 -4.25 -4.53
N TYR A 15 -22.38 -4.60 -3.32
CA TYR A 15 -21.97 -3.62 -2.28
C TYR A 15 -20.49 -3.74 -1.90
N SER A 16 -19.86 -4.87 -2.20
CA SER A 16 -18.43 -5.08 -1.91
C SER A 16 -17.79 -5.99 -2.96
N CYS A 17 -16.52 -5.70 -3.27
CA CYS A 17 -15.72 -6.50 -4.18
C CYS A 17 -14.94 -7.58 -3.44
N ASN A 18 -14.66 -8.69 -4.13
CA ASN A 18 -13.71 -9.70 -3.65
C ASN A 18 -12.36 -9.05 -3.34
N SER A 19 -11.82 -9.31 -2.15
CA SER A 19 -10.47 -8.88 -1.81
C SER A 19 -9.45 -9.77 -2.53
N ALA A 20 -8.34 -9.18 -2.96
CA ALA A 20 -7.17 -9.97 -3.36
C ALA A 20 -6.43 -10.55 -2.14
N ALA A 21 -6.67 -9.97 -0.95
CA ALA A 21 -6.03 -10.42 0.27
C ALA A 21 -6.77 -11.61 0.89
N THR A 22 -6.04 -12.69 1.10
CA THR A 22 -6.37 -13.79 2.01
C THR A 22 -6.19 -13.36 3.47
N PRO A 23 -7.21 -13.56 4.33
CA PRO A 23 -7.11 -13.29 5.77
C PRO A 23 -6.01 -14.10 6.46
N LEU A 24 -5.41 -13.52 7.50
CA LEU A 24 -4.41 -14.17 8.37
C LEU A 24 -3.15 -14.67 7.64
N LEU A 25 -2.96 -14.27 6.38
CA LEU A 25 -1.77 -14.58 5.59
C LEU A 25 -0.84 -13.36 5.58
N PRO A 26 0.39 -13.45 6.11
CA PRO A 26 1.37 -12.37 5.98
C PRO A 26 1.95 -12.35 4.56
N TYR A 27 1.90 -11.19 3.90
CA TYR A 27 2.44 -11.02 2.54
C TYR A 27 3.92 -10.65 2.54
N PHE A 28 4.40 -10.04 3.62
CA PHE A 28 5.78 -9.64 3.79
C PHE A 28 6.16 -9.72 5.26
N LEU A 29 7.34 -10.29 5.55
CA LEU A 29 7.95 -10.33 6.87
C LEU A 29 9.43 -9.96 6.71
N SER A 30 9.83 -8.84 7.31
CA SER A 30 11.20 -8.32 7.24
C SER A 30 12.26 -9.31 7.75
N THR A 31 11.87 -10.23 8.64
CA THR A 31 12.74 -11.29 9.17
C THR A 31 13.03 -12.39 8.16
N LEU A 32 12.19 -12.58 7.14
CA LEU A 32 12.42 -13.56 6.06
C LEU A 32 13.20 -12.93 4.90
N ASP A 33 13.03 -11.62 4.68
CA ASP A 33 13.71 -10.87 3.63
C ASP A 33 15.02 -10.21 4.11
N THR A 34 15.84 -10.95 4.86
CA THR A 34 16.94 -10.35 5.64
C THR A 34 17.97 -9.57 4.82
N LEU A 35 18.36 -10.07 3.64
CA LEU A 35 19.42 -9.47 2.85
C LEU A 35 18.96 -8.14 2.24
N VAL A 36 17.89 -8.18 1.44
CA VAL A 36 17.44 -7.02 0.68
C VAL A 36 16.79 -5.99 1.59
N TRP A 37 15.96 -6.41 2.54
CA TRP A 37 15.34 -5.50 3.50
C TRP A 37 16.36 -4.75 4.36
N ARG A 38 17.43 -5.41 4.82
CA ARG A 38 18.41 -4.77 5.72
C ARG A 38 19.48 -3.96 4.99
N THR A 39 19.87 -4.38 3.80
CA THR A 39 20.98 -3.71 3.08
C THR A 39 20.49 -2.75 2.00
N GLY A 40 19.27 -2.92 1.49
CA GLY A 40 18.79 -2.20 0.31
C GLY A 40 19.48 -2.62 -1.00
N VAL A 41 20.32 -3.66 -0.98
CA VAL A 41 20.94 -4.25 -2.18
C VAL A 41 20.09 -5.45 -2.60
N PRO A 42 19.67 -5.58 -3.87
CA PRO A 42 20.16 -4.87 -5.06
C PRO A 42 19.35 -3.62 -5.47
N GLU A 43 18.37 -3.18 -4.67
CA GLU A 43 17.45 -2.08 -5.02
C GLU A 43 18.16 -0.76 -5.39
N LEU A 44 19.38 -0.53 -4.92
CA LEU A 44 20.22 0.61 -5.31
C LEU A 44 20.51 0.70 -6.83
N ALA A 45 20.38 -0.40 -7.56
CA ALA A 45 20.56 -0.42 -9.00
C ALA A 45 19.36 0.17 -9.78
N TYR A 46 18.22 0.38 -9.12
CA TYR A 46 17.07 1.00 -9.77
C TYR A 46 17.31 2.51 -10.01
N PRO A 47 16.96 3.05 -11.20
CA PRO A 47 17.06 4.48 -11.47
C PRO A 47 16.35 5.36 -10.45
N GLU A 48 15.25 4.86 -9.87
CA GLU A 48 14.46 5.50 -8.83
C GLU A 48 15.24 5.69 -7.51
N ALA A 49 16.27 4.88 -7.26
CA ALA A 49 17.16 5.06 -6.10
C ALA A 49 18.24 6.12 -6.33
N LEU A 50 18.52 6.47 -7.60
CA LEU A 50 19.67 7.30 -7.99
C LEU A 50 19.26 8.70 -8.46
N ILE A 51 18.00 8.89 -8.87
CA ILE A 51 17.49 10.15 -9.42
C ILE A 51 16.66 10.85 -8.33
N PRO A 52 17.12 11.98 -7.78
CA PRO A 52 16.33 12.79 -6.84
C PRO A 52 14.99 13.21 -7.44
N GLY A 53 13.94 13.28 -6.61
CA GLY A 53 12.59 13.63 -7.05
C GLY A 53 11.80 12.48 -7.68
N LYS A 54 12.43 11.32 -7.93
CA LYS A 54 11.71 10.11 -8.33
C LYS A 54 11.34 9.27 -7.12
N ARG A 55 10.10 8.79 -7.12
CA ARG A 55 9.57 7.85 -6.13
C ARG A 55 9.82 8.30 -4.69
N GLU A 56 9.27 9.46 -4.36
CA GLU A 56 9.41 10.09 -3.05
C GLU A 56 8.04 10.27 -2.42
N VAL A 57 7.92 10.01 -1.11
CA VAL A 57 6.72 10.37 -0.35
C VAL A 57 6.83 11.86 -0.01
N GLY A 58 5.95 12.65 -0.60
CA GLY A 58 6.02 14.11 -0.54
C GLY A 58 6.88 14.71 -1.64
N SER A 59 7.29 15.96 -1.44
CA SER A 59 8.05 16.71 -2.44
C SER A 59 8.95 17.75 -1.77
N GLN A 60 10.16 17.88 -2.32
CA GLN A 60 11.11 18.91 -1.90
C GLN A 60 10.62 20.31 -2.26
N ASP A 61 9.99 20.49 -3.43
CA ASP A 61 9.47 21.78 -3.90
C ASP A 61 8.36 22.33 -3.00
N SER A 62 7.52 21.43 -2.46
CA SER A 62 6.47 21.78 -1.50
C SER A 62 6.98 21.87 -0.05
N LYS A 63 8.29 21.69 0.18
CA LYS A 63 8.92 21.64 1.52
C LYS A 63 8.27 20.62 2.46
N ASN A 64 7.73 19.53 1.92
CA ASN A 64 7.06 18.48 2.69
C ASN A 64 7.58 17.09 2.29
N MET A 65 8.90 16.96 2.22
CA MET A 65 9.58 15.72 1.88
C MET A 65 9.64 14.79 3.10
N TRP A 66 9.10 13.57 2.97
CA TRP A 66 9.12 12.57 4.04
C TRP A 66 10.22 11.55 3.85
N GLY A 67 10.49 11.18 2.60
CA GLY A 67 11.54 10.21 2.28
C GLY A 67 11.36 9.54 0.94
N ASN A 68 12.42 8.87 0.50
CA ASN A 68 12.48 8.10 -0.74
C ASN A 68 11.85 6.71 -0.56
N VAL A 69 11.16 6.22 -1.60
CA VAL A 69 10.66 4.84 -1.65
C VAL A 69 11.80 3.88 -1.97
N TYR A 70 12.70 4.22 -2.90
CA TYR A 70 13.84 3.37 -3.31
C TYR A 70 15.15 3.84 -2.69
N PRO A 71 16.01 2.94 -2.19
CA PRO A 71 15.82 1.50 -2.11
C PRO A 71 14.76 1.12 -1.07
N ARG A 72 13.93 0.11 -1.38
CA ARG A 72 12.85 -0.35 -0.48
C ARG A 72 13.39 -1.22 0.65
N SER A 73 14.15 -0.58 1.54
CA SER A 73 14.75 -1.19 2.72
C SER A 73 14.02 -0.78 4.00
N GLY A 74 14.36 -1.42 5.12
CA GLY A 74 13.86 -1.06 6.44
C GLY A 74 14.49 0.18 7.07
N PHE A 75 15.45 0.82 6.39
CA PHE A 75 16.18 1.97 6.92
C PHE A 75 15.84 3.24 6.16
N ILE A 76 15.65 4.33 6.88
CA ILE A 76 15.46 5.65 6.31
C ILE A 76 16.04 6.71 7.24
N THR A 77 16.67 7.72 6.66
CA THR A 77 17.15 8.88 7.42
C THR A 77 16.03 9.91 7.52
N GLN A 78 15.32 9.89 8.64
CA GLN A 78 14.24 10.83 8.94
C GLN A 78 14.27 11.15 10.43
N GLN A 79 14.11 12.43 10.79
CA GLN A 79 14.16 12.88 12.19
C GLN A 79 12.85 12.59 12.95
N ASP A 80 11.74 12.49 12.20
CA ASP A 80 10.42 12.23 12.72
C ASP A 80 10.06 10.75 12.54
N ASP A 81 9.94 10.02 13.64
CA ASP A 81 9.67 8.58 13.64
C ASP A 81 8.33 8.22 12.99
N TYR A 82 7.31 9.09 13.09
CA TYR A 82 6.03 8.86 12.42
C TYR A 82 6.18 8.91 10.90
N LYS A 83 6.93 9.90 10.39
CA LYS A 83 7.25 9.98 8.95
C LYS A 83 8.10 8.79 8.50
N ALA A 84 9.08 8.39 9.31
CA ALA A 84 9.92 7.23 9.02
C ALA A 84 9.06 5.96 8.89
N GLY A 85 8.24 5.66 9.89
CA GLY A 85 7.34 4.50 9.89
C GLY A 85 6.35 4.52 8.73
N ALA A 86 5.80 5.69 8.40
CA ALA A 86 4.88 5.84 7.27
C ALA A 86 5.55 5.52 5.92
N VAL A 87 6.79 5.99 5.71
CA VAL A 87 7.55 5.67 4.48
C VAL A 87 7.91 4.18 4.44
N ILE A 88 8.27 3.57 5.57
CA ILE A 88 8.51 2.12 5.65
C ILE A 88 7.23 1.33 5.31
N ALA A 89 6.06 1.74 5.82
CA ALA A 89 4.79 1.13 5.45
C ALA A 89 4.48 1.28 3.96
N GLN A 90 4.74 2.46 3.39
CA GLN A 90 4.62 2.71 1.95
C GLN A 90 5.53 1.79 1.13
N ARG A 91 6.78 1.57 1.55
CA ARG A 91 7.73 0.66 0.88
C ARG A 91 7.23 -0.77 0.86
N VAL A 92 6.74 -1.29 1.99
CA VAL A 92 6.18 -2.64 2.05
C VAL A 92 4.95 -2.77 1.14
N ALA A 93 4.06 -1.78 1.15
CA ALA A 93 2.91 -1.74 0.25
C ALA A 93 3.34 -1.71 -1.23
N ASP A 94 4.40 -0.96 -1.56
CA ASP A 94 4.97 -0.90 -2.90
C ASP A 94 5.49 -2.28 -3.37
N ILE A 95 6.15 -3.03 -2.48
CA ILE A 95 6.67 -4.38 -2.73
C ILE A 95 5.51 -5.35 -2.97
N ILE A 96 4.60 -5.49 -2.00
CA ILE A 96 3.59 -6.56 -2.04
C ILE A 96 2.58 -6.36 -3.16
N THR A 97 2.30 -5.12 -3.58
CA THR A 97 1.34 -4.82 -4.65
C THR A 97 1.94 -4.93 -6.05
N ARG A 98 3.18 -5.43 -6.18
CA ARG A 98 3.85 -5.69 -7.46
C ARG A 98 4.33 -7.13 -7.54
N SER A 99 4.53 -7.59 -8.78
CA SER A 99 5.12 -8.92 -9.05
C SER A 99 6.60 -8.79 -9.43
N GLY A 100 7.37 -9.84 -9.20
CA GLY A 100 8.78 -9.92 -9.62
C GLY A 100 9.72 -8.93 -8.92
N GLN A 101 9.38 -8.50 -7.70
CA GLN A 101 10.28 -7.65 -6.93
C GLN A 101 11.44 -8.48 -6.35
N VAL A 102 12.60 -7.86 -6.16
CA VAL A 102 13.81 -8.49 -5.64
C VAL A 102 13.74 -8.68 -4.11
N HIS A 103 12.64 -9.23 -3.61
CA HIS A 103 12.38 -9.44 -2.18
C HIS A 103 11.86 -10.86 -1.93
N VAL A 104 11.95 -11.35 -0.69
CA VAL A 104 11.24 -12.55 -0.25
C VAL A 104 9.84 -12.17 0.25
N TYR A 105 8.82 -12.38 -0.57
CA TYR A 105 7.45 -11.95 -0.29
C TYR A 105 6.41 -12.77 -1.06
N GLN A 106 5.15 -12.66 -0.65
CA GLN A 106 4.00 -13.12 -1.42
C GLN A 106 3.35 -11.93 -2.13
N PRO A 107 3.19 -11.94 -3.46
CA PRO A 107 2.49 -10.87 -4.16
C PRO A 107 1.00 -10.81 -3.78
N LEU A 108 0.56 -9.63 -3.35
CA LEU A 108 -0.83 -9.23 -3.14
C LEU A 108 -1.35 -8.56 -4.41
N VAL A 109 -1.47 -9.34 -5.48
CA VAL A 109 -1.94 -8.85 -6.80
C VAL A 109 -3.20 -9.61 -7.19
N GLY A 110 -4.29 -8.87 -7.40
CA GLY A 110 -5.52 -9.43 -7.91
C GLY A 110 -5.44 -9.70 -9.41
N HIS A 111 -6.17 -10.70 -9.89
CA HIS A 111 -6.26 -11.00 -11.32
C HIS A 111 -7.52 -10.37 -11.90
N ARG A 112 -7.36 -9.54 -12.93
CA ARG A 112 -8.49 -8.91 -13.62
C ARG A 112 -9.34 -9.99 -14.30
N SER A 113 -10.66 -9.88 -14.16
CA SER A 113 -11.61 -10.76 -14.83
C SER A 113 -12.85 -9.96 -15.25
N PRO A 114 -13.73 -10.49 -16.12
CA PRO A 114 -14.98 -9.82 -16.47
C PRO A 114 -15.77 -9.41 -15.21
N GLY A 115 -16.02 -8.10 -15.05
CA GLY A 115 -16.72 -7.55 -13.89
C GLY A 115 -15.90 -7.37 -12.61
N TYR A 116 -14.58 -7.58 -12.65
CA TYR A 116 -13.67 -7.41 -11.51
C TYR A 116 -12.36 -6.75 -11.95
N TRP A 117 -12.10 -5.58 -11.37
CA TRP A 117 -10.92 -4.77 -11.62
C TRP A 117 -10.18 -4.58 -10.28
N PRO A 118 -9.11 -5.35 -10.05
CA PRO A 118 -8.30 -5.18 -8.85
C PRO A 118 -7.62 -3.81 -8.85
N PRO A 119 -7.23 -3.30 -7.67
CA PRO A 119 -6.53 -2.02 -7.59
C PRO A 119 -5.17 -2.10 -8.28
N GLU A 120 -4.75 -0.96 -8.83
CA GLU A 120 -3.39 -0.79 -9.35
C GLU A 120 -2.34 -0.86 -8.21
N PRO A 121 -1.07 -1.18 -8.54
CA PRO A 121 0.02 -1.15 -7.57
C PRO A 121 0.08 0.17 -6.80
N VAL A 122 0.47 0.09 -5.53
CA VAL A 122 0.53 1.28 -4.66
C VAL A 122 1.54 2.28 -5.20
N SER A 123 1.12 3.53 -5.35
CA SER A 123 1.97 4.64 -5.82
C SER A 123 1.70 5.88 -4.98
N GLU A 124 2.78 6.43 -4.42
CA GLU A 124 2.83 7.67 -3.66
C GLU A 124 2.41 8.90 -4.50
N ASN A 125 2.05 9.99 -3.82
CA ASN A 125 1.70 11.29 -4.41
C ASN A 125 0.55 11.29 -5.43
N THR A 126 -0.35 10.31 -5.37
CA THR A 126 -1.53 10.20 -6.26
C THR A 126 -2.82 10.76 -5.65
N GLY A 127 -2.72 11.43 -4.49
CA GLY A 127 -3.87 11.84 -3.69
C GLY A 127 -4.69 10.63 -3.26
N THR A 128 -6.02 10.72 -3.39
CA THR A 128 -6.95 9.67 -2.96
C THR A 128 -7.25 8.62 -4.03
N LYS A 129 -6.62 8.72 -5.21
CA LYS A 129 -6.96 7.90 -6.38
C LYS A 129 -6.43 6.46 -6.30
N ASN A 130 -5.27 6.25 -5.68
CA ASN A 130 -4.61 4.94 -5.68
C ASN A 130 -4.78 4.18 -4.36
N HIS A 131 -4.60 4.86 -3.23
CA HIS A 131 -4.78 4.27 -1.91
C HIS A 131 -5.00 5.33 -0.82
N LYS A 132 -5.38 4.88 0.36
CA LYS A 132 -5.43 5.66 1.61
C LYS A 132 -4.91 4.82 2.76
N TRP A 133 -4.50 5.50 3.83
CA TRP A 133 -4.01 4.90 5.06
C TRP A 133 -4.94 5.26 6.21
N GLN A 134 -5.27 4.29 7.05
CA GLN A 134 -5.92 4.53 8.33
C GLN A 134 -4.93 4.22 9.45
N ARG A 135 -4.75 5.16 10.37
CA ARG A 135 -3.86 4.99 11.52
C ARG A 135 -4.51 4.08 12.57
N LEU A 136 -3.75 3.09 13.04
CA LEU A 136 -4.17 2.15 14.06
C LEU A 136 -3.37 2.31 15.36
N SER A 137 -2.05 2.57 15.26
CA SER A 137 -1.14 2.81 16.39
C SER A 137 -0.29 4.06 16.11
N PRO A 138 0.04 4.90 17.11
CA PRO A 138 -0.24 4.74 18.56
C PRO A 138 -1.66 5.11 18.99
N SER A 139 -2.40 5.84 18.15
CA SER A 139 -3.79 6.22 18.40
C SER A 139 -4.64 5.90 17.18
N LEU A 140 -5.77 5.22 17.41
CA LEU A 140 -6.70 4.84 16.36
C LEU A 140 -7.38 6.08 15.77
N SER A 141 -7.26 6.24 14.46
CA SER A 141 -8.00 7.28 13.73
C SER A 141 -9.27 6.70 13.09
N GLN A 142 -10.36 7.46 13.18
CA GLN A 142 -11.63 7.16 12.51
C GLN A 142 -11.67 7.66 11.06
N SER A 143 -10.62 8.35 10.60
CA SER A 143 -10.51 8.85 9.23
C SER A 143 -9.31 8.24 8.50
N CYS A 144 -9.40 8.26 7.18
CA CYS A 144 -8.30 7.86 6.31
C CYS A 144 -7.54 9.10 5.83
N VAL A 145 -6.23 8.94 5.67
CA VAL A 145 -5.30 9.97 5.21
C VAL A 145 -4.51 9.46 4.00
N VAL A 146 -3.80 10.35 3.33
CA VAL A 146 -2.84 10.01 2.27
C VAL A 146 -1.52 10.65 2.65
N PHE A 147 -0.41 9.94 2.48
CA PHE A 147 0.89 10.52 2.79
C PHE A 147 1.36 11.44 1.66
N PRO A 148 2.02 12.57 1.98
CA PRO A 148 2.15 13.18 3.31
C PRO A 148 0.84 13.65 3.95
N ASP A 149 0.66 13.41 5.25
CA ASP A 149 -0.48 13.91 6.04
C ASP A 149 -0.08 14.84 7.19
N THR A 150 -1.06 15.35 7.94
CA THR A 150 -0.85 16.19 9.12
C THR A 150 -1.53 15.58 10.34
N GLY A 151 -0.96 15.85 11.53
CA GLY A 151 -1.52 15.37 12.79
C GLY A 151 -1.16 13.93 13.14
N GLY A 152 -0.10 13.37 12.56
CA GLY A 152 0.54 12.15 13.05
C GLY A 152 1.03 12.30 14.48
N HIS A 153 0.86 11.26 15.31
CA HIS A 153 1.37 11.22 16.67
C HIS A 153 2.59 10.31 16.72
N VAL A 154 3.67 10.79 17.34
CA VAL A 154 4.87 9.98 17.57
C VAL A 154 4.56 8.97 18.67
N ALA A 155 4.85 7.69 18.40
CA ALA A 155 4.67 6.62 19.37
C ALA A 155 5.86 6.61 20.35
N GLU A 156 5.59 6.51 21.66
CA GLU A 156 6.63 6.49 22.69
C GLU A 156 7.54 5.26 22.60
N ASP A 157 6.99 4.14 22.11
CA ASP A 157 7.70 2.87 21.91
C ASP A 157 8.25 2.71 20.48
N GLY A 158 8.04 3.69 19.61
CA GLY A 158 8.42 3.67 18.20
C GLY A 158 7.58 2.71 17.33
N ASN A 159 6.48 2.14 17.85
CA ASN A 159 5.67 1.17 17.12
C ASN A 159 4.45 1.81 16.43
N TYR A 160 4.40 1.63 15.12
CA TYR A 160 3.31 2.17 14.29
C TYR A 160 2.59 1.08 13.51
N ALA A 161 1.30 1.29 13.29
CA ALA A 161 0.47 0.40 12.51
C ALA A 161 -0.55 1.19 11.69
N TRP A 162 -0.72 0.79 10.43
CA TRP A 162 -1.69 1.37 9.52
C TRP A 162 -2.48 0.27 8.81
N ALA A 163 -3.75 0.55 8.50
CA ALA A 163 -4.51 -0.21 7.52
C ALA A 163 -4.41 0.47 6.15
N LEU A 164 -4.09 -0.31 5.13
CA LEU A 164 -4.05 0.13 3.73
C LEU A 164 -5.40 -0.09 3.06
N TRP A 165 -5.94 0.97 2.47
CA TRP A 165 -7.19 0.96 1.72
C TRP A 165 -6.92 1.26 0.24
N GLN A 166 -7.23 0.30 -0.64
CA GLN A 166 -7.15 0.49 -2.09
C GLN A 166 -8.55 0.45 -2.73
N PRO A 167 -8.79 1.20 -3.83
CA PRO A 167 -10.06 1.23 -4.52
C PRO A 167 -10.21 -0.02 -5.38
N TYR A 168 -11.11 -0.91 -4.98
CA TYR A 168 -11.54 -2.03 -5.81
C TYR A 168 -12.74 -1.62 -6.64
N SER A 169 -12.73 -1.96 -7.92
CA SER A 169 -13.89 -1.77 -8.79
C SER A 169 -14.44 -3.14 -9.21
N CYS A 170 -15.73 -3.34 -9.05
CA CYS A 170 -16.40 -4.58 -9.45
C CYS A 170 -17.88 -4.34 -9.70
N CYS A 171 -18.52 -5.24 -10.44
CA CYS A 171 -19.96 -5.19 -10.68
C CYS A 171 -20.63 -6.51 -10.32
N LYS A 172 -21.91 -6.45 -9.95
CA LYS A 172 -22.72 -7.66 -9.78
C LYS A 172 -22.85 -8.38 -11.13
N ARG A 173 -22.57 -9.68 -11.16
CA ARG A 173 -22.80 -10.48 -12.36
C ARG A 173 -24.29 -10.52 -12.68
N ARG A 174 -24.68 -9.99 -13.85
CA ARG A 174 -26.07 -9.98 -14.36
C ARG A 174 -26.29 -10.90 -15.56
N GLY A 175 -25.24 -11.56 -16.06
CA GLY A 175 -25.28 -12.46 -17.22
C GLY A 175 -24.03 -13.32 -17.35
N GLN A 176 -23.94 -14.06 -18.46
CA GLN A 176 -22.79 -14.94 -18.72
C GLN A 176 -21.56 -14.17 -19.19
N THR A 177 -21.75 -13.23 -20.12
CA THR A 177 -20.69 -12.41 -20.75
C THR A 177 -20.83 -10.95 -20.34
N PHE A 178 -19.71 -10.32 -19.96
CA PHE A 178 -19.65 -8.88 -19.73
C PHE A 178 -19.53 -8.17 -21.09
N LEU A 179 -20.44 -7.26 -21.38
CA LEU A 179 -20.42 -6.47 -22.62
C LEU A 179 -19.78 -5.11 -22.39
N TYR A 180 -20.34 -4.31 -21.48
CA TYR A 180 -19.81 -3.01 -21.07
C TYR A 180 -20.35 -2.59 -19.70
N SER A 181 -19.76 -1.55 -19.11
CA SER A 181 -20.29 -0.82 -17.95
C SER A 181 -20.26 0.67 -18.21
N THR A 182 -21.19 1.40 -17.59
CA THR A 182 -21.24 2.87 -17.60
C THR A 182 -21.12 3.35 -16.16
N ASP A 183 -20.09 4.15 -15.90
CA ASP A 183 -19.92 4.80 -14.61
C ASP A 183 -20.51 6.22 -14.70
N PHE A 184 -21.42 6.54 -13.79
CA PHE A 184 -21.92 7.91 -13.61
C PHE A 184 -21.07 8.55 -12.52
N SER A 185 -20.17 9.45 -12.91
CA SER A 185 -19.34 10.25 -12.01
C SER A 185 -20.14 11.34 -11.31
#